data_AF-A0A942B9L7-F1
#
_entry.id   AF-A0A942B9L7-F1
#
_cell.length_a   1.000
_cell.length_b   1.000
_cell.length_c   1.000
_cell.angle_alpha   90.00
_cell.angle_beta   90.00
_cell.angle_gamma   90.00
#
_symmetry.space_group_name_H-M   'P 1'
#
loop_
_entity.id
_entity.type
_entity.pdbx_description
1 polymer ?
#
loop_
_entity_poly.entity_id
_entity_poly.type
_entity_poly.pdbx_seq_one_letter_code
_entity_poly.pdbx_strand_id
1 'polypeptide(L)'
;MKLREGDRVRIVTREVTEDDRKTNRYYGHMAGLTGSVANIYGDAEIAVQVDINTLTKVSQDVHREATVRMRAKLNDALSEVQRKELTKEELEFDTHFMLLCHSQDLEKI
;
A
#
# COMPACT_ATOMS: atom_id res chain seq x y z
N MET A 1 -13.92 15.06 -10.75
CA MET A 1 -12.51 15.53 -10.82
C MET A 1 -11.64 14.35 -11.23
N LYS A 2 -10.70 14.52 -12.16
CA LYS A 2 -9.87 13.40 -12.65
C LYS A 2 -8.61 13.27 -11.79
N LEU A 3 -8.38 12.11 -11.19
CA LEU A 3 -7.18 11.79 -10.40
C LEU A 3 -5.98 11.60 -11.33
N ARG A 4 -4.78 11.89 -10.81
CA ARG A 4 -3.49 11.67 -11.50
C ARG A 4 -2.48 11.05 -10.53
N GLU A 5 -1.45 10.42 -11.08
CA GLU A 5 -0.30 9.95 -10.29
C GLU A 5 0.31 11.08 -9.45
N GLY A 6 0.71 10.73 -8.23
CA GLY A 6 1.22 11.66 -7.23
C GLY A 6 0.13 12.44 -6.47
N ASP A 7 -1.13 12.41 -6.90
CA ASP A 7 -2.20 13.10 -6.18
C ASP A 7 -2.37 12.50 -4.77
N ARG A 8 -2.51 13.37 -3.77
CA ARG A 8 -2.86 12.99 -2.41
C ARG A 8 -4.34 12.68 -2.33
N VAL A 9 -4.67 11.54 -1.74
CA VAL A 9 -6.04 11.03 -1.66
C VAL A 9 -6.35 10.48 -0.29
N ARG A 10 -7.63 10.46 0.04
CA ARG A 10 -8.21 9.71 1.15
C ARG A 10 -9.20 8.69 0.59
N ILE A 11 -9.24 7.51 1.18
CA ILE A 11 -10.29 6.53 0.92
C ILE A 11 -11.56 6.99 1.63
N VAL A 12 -12.65 7.16 0.88
CA VAL A 12 -13.91 7.69 1.41
C VAL A 12 -14.45 6.81 2.53
N THR A 13 -15.09 7.42 3.52
CA THR A 13 -15.78 6.69 4.60
C THR A 13 -17.22 6.45 4.19
N ARG A 14 -17.58 5.19 3.93
CA ARG A 14 -18.95 4.78 3.61
C ARG A 14 -19.26 3.40 4.18
N GLU A 15 -20.55 3.06 4.25
CA GLU A 15 -20.96 1.70 4.59
C GLU A 15 -20.52 0.70 3.51
N VAL A 16 -20.12 -0.48 3.97
CA VAL A 16 -19.76 -1.60 3.09
C VAL A 16 -21.05 -2.21 2.56
N THR A 17 -21.22 -2.22 1.24
CA THR A 17 -22.38 -2.80 0.56
C THR A 17 -22.21 -4.30 0.33
N GLU A 18 -23.29 -4.99 -0.03
CA GLU A 18 -23.21 -6.42 -0.42
C GLU A 18 -22.36 -6.64 -1.67
N ASP A 19 -22.34 -5.69 -2.60
CA ASP A 19 -21.53 -5.79 -3.81
C ASP A 19 -20.03 -5.62 -3.50
N ASP A 20 -19.66 -4.79 -2.52
CA ASP A 20 -18.26 -4.71 -2.05
C ASP A 20 -17.78 -6.06 -1.49
N ARG A 21 -18.65 -6.76 -0.75
CA ARG A 21 -18.35 -8.09 -0.20
C ARG A 21 -18.18 -9.14 -1.29
N LYS A 22 -18.99 -9.08 -2.35
CA LYS A 22 -18.88 -9.99 -3.49
C LYS A 22 -17.63 -9.73 -4.33
N THR A 23 -17.28 -8.46 -4.49
CA THR A 23 -16.18 -8.03 -5.38
C THR A 23 -14.84 -7.89 -4.66
N ASN A 24 -14.82 -7.93 -3.33
CA ASN A 24 -13.64 -7.74 -2.49
C ASN A 24 -12.95 -6.37 -2.74
N ARG A 25 -13.73 -5.35 -3.09
CA ARG A 25 -13.23 -4.04 -3.54
C ARG A 25 -13.13 -2.96 -2.47
N TYR A 26 -13.94 -3.07 -1.41
CA TYR A 26 -13.94 -2.10 -0.32
C TYR A 26 -14.20 -2.81 1.00
N TYR A 27 -13.39 -2.50 2.00
CA TYR A 27 -13.54 -3.01 3.37
C TYR A 27 -13.62 -1.85 4.35
N GLY A 28 -14.38 -2.03 5.43
CA GLY A 28 -14.56 -0.96 6.43
C GLY A 28 -13.25 -0.48 7.07
N HIS A 29 -12.22 -1.33 7.16
CA HIS A 29 -10.91 -0.94 7.70
C HIS A 29 -10.08 -0.07 6.74
N MET A 30 -10.50 0.08 5.47
CA MET A 30 -9.87 0.97 4.51
C MET A 30 -10.38 2.41 4.65
N ALA A 31 -11.55 2.61 5.26
CA ALA A 31 -12.18 3.91 5.39
C ALA A 31 -11.26 4.91 6.09
N GLY A 32 -11.07 6.08 5.48
CA GLY A 32 -10.29 7.17 6.05
C GLY A 32 -8.77 7.04 5.92
N LEU A 33 -8.24 5.92 5.39
CA LEU A 33 -6.81 5.81 5.10
C LEU A 33 -6.40 6.87 4.07
N THR A 34 -5.20 7.43 4.24
CA THR A 34 -4.64 8.41 3.30
C THR A 34 -3.43 7.85 2.58
N GLY A 35 -3.13 8.43 1.44
CA GLY A 35 -1.99 8.02 0.64
C GLY A 35 -1.81 8.89 -0.61
N SER A 36 -0.96 8.41 -1.50
CA SER A 36 -0.75 8.99 -2.82
C SER A 36 -1.12 8.00 -3.92
N VAL A 37 -1.68 8.51 -5.02
CA VAL A 37 -1.90 7.73 -6.23
C VAL A 37 -0.54 7.30 -6.78
N ALA A 38 -0.28 5.99 -6.77
CA ALA A 38 0.94 5.42 -7.32
C ALA A 38 0.78 5.06 -8.80
N ASN A 39 -0.39 4.56 -9.20
CA ASN A 39 -0.69 4.24 -10.59
C ASN A 39 -2.20 4.23 -10.86
N ILE A 40 -2.60 4.45 -12.10
CA ILE A 40 -3.99 4.39 -12.55
C ILE A 40 -4.12 3.32 -13.65
N TYR A 41 -4.98 2.34 -13.43
CA TYR A 41 -5.25 1.24 -14.34
C TYR A 41 -6.63 1.35 -14.97
N GLY A 42 -6.67 1.29 -16.30
CA GLY A 42 -7.92 1.34 -17.07
C GLY A 42 -8.77 2.56 -16.73
N ASP A 43 -10.08 2.34 -16.57
CA ASP A 43 -11.04 3.43 -16.41
C ASP A 43 -11.27 3.85 -14.95
N ALA A 44 -11.03 2.96 -13.97
CA ALA A 44 -11.43 3.22 -12.58
C ALA A 44 -10.60 2.54 -11.50
N GLU A 45 -9.58 1.75 -11.82
CA GLU A 45 -8.77 1.07 -10.80
C GLU A 45 -7.55 1.91 -10.49
N ILE A 46 -7.33 2.21 -9.20
CA ILE A 46 -6.29 3.15 -8.77
C ILE A 46 -5.47 2.48 -7.68
N ALA A 47 -4.17 2.33 -7.92
CA ALA A 47 -3.24 1.90 -6.89
C ALA A 47 -2.87 3.09 -6.02
N VAL A 48 -3.17 2.99 -4.73
CA VAL A 48 -2.83 3.97 -3.71
C VAL A 48 -1.72 3.40 -2.85
N GLN A 49 -0.62 4.13 -2.76
CA GLN A 49 0.39 3.91 -1.73
C GLN A 49 -0.11 4.56 -0.44
N VAL A 50 -0.50 3.74 0.53
CA VAL A 50 -1.06 4.17 1.80
C VAL A 50 0.05 4.63 2.73
N ASP A 51 -0.20 5.72 3.45
CA ASP A 51 0.70 6.16 4.51
C ASP A 51 0.57 5.21 5.70
N ILE A 52 1.66 4.52 6.05
CA ILE A 52 1.69 3.48 7.09
C ILE A 52 1.15 3.98 8.43
N ASN A 53 1.39 5.25 8.76
CA ASN A 53 0.94 5.88 10.01
C ASN A 53 -0.59 6.02 10.11
N THR A 54 -1.33 5.90 9.02
CA THR A 54 -2.80 5.92 9.02
C THR A 54 -3.44 4.55 9.21
N LEU A 55 -2.65 3.48 9.04
CA LEU A 55 -3.12 2.12 9.28
C LEU A 55 -3.43 1.89 10.76
N THR A 56 -4.27 0.89 11.05
CA THR A 56 -4.44 0.40 12.43
C THR A 56 -3.11 -0.12 12.98
N LYS A 57 -2.94 -0.08 14.31
CA LYS A 57 -1.71 -0.55 14.95
C LYS A 57 -1.37 -2.00 14.58
N VAL A 58 -2.40 -2.86 14.50
CA VAL A 58 -2.24 -4.26 14.10
C VAL A 58 -1.72 -4.36 12.66
N SER A 59 -2.31 -3.62 11.71
CA SER A 59 -1.86 -3.61 10.32
C SER A 59 -0.44 -3.06 10.17
N GLN A 60 -0.08 -2.02 10.93
CA GLN A 60 1.30 -1.50 10.98
C GLN A 60 2.29 -2.56 11.44
N ASP A 61 1.96 -3.28 12.52
CA ASP A 61 2.83 -4.31 13.07
C ASP A 61 2.97 -5.49 12.09
N VAL A 62 1.89 -5.92 11.44
CA VAL A 62 1.93 -6.94 10.38
C VAL A 62 2.82 -6.51 9.22
N HIS A 63 2.71 -5.25 8.76
CA HIS A 63 3.53 -4.70 7.68
C HIS A 63 5.02 -4.65 8.05
N ARG A 64 5.33 -4.22 9.28
CA ARG A 64 6.69 -4.19 9.84
C ARG A 64 7.30 -5.59 9.88
N GLU A 65 6.59 -6.56 10.44
CA GLU A 65 7.08 -7.95 10.53
C GLU A 65 7.22 -8.60 9.15
N ALA A 66 6.34 -8.28 8.19
CA ALA A 66 6.50 -8.72 6.81
C ALA A 66 7.78 -8.16 6.18
N THR A 67 8.05 -6.88 6.36
CA THR A 67 9.27 -6.21 5.85
C THR A 67 10.53 -6.84 6.45
N VAL A 68 10.55 -7.09 7.77
CA VAL A 68 11.67 -7.76 8.45
C VAL A 68 11.92 -9.15 7.84
N ARG A 69 10.87 -9.94 7.64
CA ARG A 69 10.99 -11.28 7.02
C ARG A 69 11.49 -11.22 5.57
N MET A 70 11.07 -10.23 4.80
CA MET A 70 11.56 -10.02 3.43
C MET A 70 13.05 -9.67 3.42
N ARG A 71 13.50 -8.78 4.30
CA ARG A 71 14.93 -8.44 4.47
C ARG A 71 15.73 -9.67 4.89
N ALA A 72 15.25 -10.47 5.83
CA ALA A 72 15.91 -11.71 6.25
C ALA A 72 16.06 -12.68 5.07
N LYS A 73 14.97 -12.91 4.32
CA LYS A 73 14.98 -13.77 3.14
C LYS A 73 15.95 -13.29 2.06
N LEU A 74 16.00 -11.98 1.80
CA LEU A 74 16.98 -11.40 0.87
C LEU A 74 18.40 -11.66 1.35
N ASN A 75 18.67 -11.38 2.63
CA ASN A 75 19.97 -11.57 3.25
C ASN A 75 20.46 -13.02 3.20
N ASP A 76 19.57 -13.99 3.37
CA ASP A 76 19.89 -15.43 3.30
C ASP A 76 20.12 -15.91 1.85
N ALA A 77 19.51 -15.23 0.87
CA ALA A 77 19.64 -15.57 -0.55
C ALA A 77 20.91 -14.99 -1.21
N LEU A 78 21.51 -13.95 -0.61
CA LEU A 78 22.70 -13.28 -1.15
C LEU A 78 23.99 -14.02 -0.77
N SER A 79 24.85 -14.24 -1.76
CA SER A 79 26.25 -14.63 -1.51
C SER A 79 27.05 -13.47 -0.88
N GLU A 80 28.21 -13.78 -0.28
CA GLU A 80 29.08 -12.74 0.29
C GLU A 80 29.55 -11.69 -0.73
N VAL A 81 29.72 -12.09 -1.99
CA VAL A 81 30.12 -11.19 -3.09
C VAL A 81 28.98 -10.22 -3.39
N GLN A 82 27.76 -10.74 -3.61
CA GLN A 82 26.58 -9.91 -3.90
C GLN A 82 26.23 -8.98 -2.74
N ARG A 83 26.41 -9.43 -1.49
CA ARG A 83 26.17 -8.60 -0.30
C ARG A 83 27.10 -7.37 -0.25
N LYS A 84 28.32 -7.45 -0.78
CA LYS A 84 29.27 -6.33 -0.82
C LYS A 84 28.96 -5.32 -1.93
N GLU A 85 28.17 -5.71 -2.93
CA GLU A 85 27.74 -4.83 -4.01
C GLU A 85 26.54 -3.96 -3.63
N LEU A 86 25.79 -4.36 -2.59
CA LEU A 86 24.65 -3.62 -2.09
C LEU A 86 25.04 -2.70 -0.95
N THR A 87 24.46 -1.50 -0.97
CA THR A 87 24.51 -0.54 0.14
C THR A 87 23.68 -1.00 1.33
N LYS A 88 23.88 -0.38 2.50
CA LYS A 88 23.07 -0.69 3.69
C LYS A 88 21.61 -0.31 3.46
N GLU A 89 21.37 0.82 2.81
CA GLU A 89 20.04 1.32 2.46
C GLU A 89 19.29 0.34 1.55
N GLU A 90 19.98 -0.31 0.61
CA GLU A 90 19.38 -1.33 -0.27
C GLU A 90 19.09 -2.65 0.45
N LEU A 91 19.89 -3.01 1.46
CA LEU A 91 19.65 -4.18 2.30
C LEU A 91 18.55 -3.94 3.36
N GLU A 92 18.41 -2.69 3.81
CA GLU A 92 17.42 -2.25 4.80
C GLU A 92 16.21 -1.56 4.15
N PHE A 93 15.88 -1.93 2.91
CA PHE A 93 14.77 -1.36 2.15
C PHE A 93 13.43 -1.41 2.90
N ASP A 94 12.62 -0.36 2.80
CA ASP A 94 11.22 -0.39 3.24
C ASP A 94 10.29 -0.88 2.14
N THR A 95 9.09 -1.31 2.53
CA THR A 95 8.06 -1.76 1.58
C THR A 95 6.87 -0.82 1.59
N HIS A 96 6.29 -0.61 0.42
CA HIS A 96 5.06 0.17 0.28
C HIS A 96 3.83 -0.68 0.63
N PHE A 97 2.89 -0.09 1.36
CA PHE A 97 1.58 -0.69 1.57
C PHE A 97 0.64 -0.21 0.47
N MET A 98 0.42 -1.08 -0.52
CA MET A 98 -0.36 -0.76 -1.71
C MET A 98 -1.79 -1.27 -1.58
N LEU A 99 -2.76 -0.40 -1.84
CA LEU A 99 -4.18 -0.78 -1.96
C LEU A 99 -4.68 -0.45 -3.36
N LEU A 100 -5.33 -1.43 -3.99
CA LEU A 100 -6.07 -1.19 -5.23
C LEU A 100 -7.48 -0.75 -4.86
N CYS A 101 -7.83 0.48 -5.24
CA CYS A 101 -9.11 1.11 -4.91
C CYS A 101 -9.88 1.44 -6.20
N HIS A 102 -11.20 1.54 -6.09
CA HIS A 102 -12.00 2.11 -7.16
C HIS A 102 -11.95 3.64 -7.12
N SER A 103 -11.95 4.30 -8.28
CA SER A 103 -11.85 5.75 -8.39
C SER A 103 -12.97 6.51 -7.68
N GLN A 104 -14.15 5.89 -7.56
CA GLN A 104 -15.31 6.43 -6.83
C GLN A 104 -15.12 6.39 -5.31
N ASP A 105 -14.21 5.56 -4.80
CA ASP A 105 -13.92 5.42 -3.37
C ASP A 105 -12.76 6.32 -2.91
N LEU A 106 -12.31 7.24 -3.77
CA LEU A 106 -11.21 8.14 -3.50
C LEU A 106 -11.64 9.60 -3.59
N GLU A 107 -11.27 10.37 -2.58
CA GLU A 107 -11.35 11.83 -2.59
C GLU A 107 -9.94 12.43 -2.59
N LYS A 108 -9.73 13.48 -3.39
CA LYS A 108 -8.46 14.21 -3.37
C LYS A 108 -8.42 15.12 -2.14
N ILE A 109 -7.25 15.22 -1.50
CA ILE A 109 -7.00 16.05 -0.33
C ILE A 109 -5.83 17.01 -0.54
#